data_AF-A0A1U7DIE9-F1
#
_entry.id   AF-A0A1U7DIE9-F1
#
_cell.length_a   1.000
_cell.length_b   1.000
_cell.length_c   1.000
_cell.angle_alpha   90.00
_cell.angle_beta   90.00
_cell.angle_gamma   90.00
#
_symmetry.space_group_name_H-M   'P 1'
#
loop_
_entity.id
_entity.type
_entity.pdbx_description
1 polymer ?
#
loop_
_entity_poly.entity_id
_entity_poly.type
_entity_poly.pdbx_seq_one_letter_code
_entity_poly.pdbx_strand_id
1 'polypeptide(L)'
;MRQIFFPLCRLPLVLGLTLGLTLAVEPGPALAGNGPGFGALLGAGHWVGPKAKAGPPRRLAQGRPALPPPPPGAALRGAPGPVPGSETGRPDGPGCFADYKAKKDRPLRLHYGVMRLEPPLCGPGGRPAARARVAARLARDGWRLLTILSIFGTEGLEERRDSAGTYYLRY
;
A
#
# COMPACT_ATOMS: atom_id res chain seq x y z
N MET A 1 -39.32 27.52 -41.39
CA MET A 1 -38.83 26.94 -40.11
C MET A 1 -37.74 25.95 -40.47
N ARG A 2 -36.48 26.03 -40.04
CA ARG A 2 -35.68 27.06 -39.38
C ARG A 2 -34.26 26.47 -39.44
N GLN A 3 -33.39 27.11 -40.24
CA GLN A 3 -31.94 27.29 -40.04
C GLN A 3 -31.05 26.03 -39.92
N ILE A 4 -30.16 25.70 -40.88
CA ILE A 4 -28.94 26.42 -41.32
C ILE A 4 -28.02 26.72 -40.12
N PHE A 5 -26.86 26.06 -40.06
CA PHE A 5 -25.52 26.68 -39.93
C PHE A 5 -24.45 25.59 -39.66
N PHE A 6 -23.83 25.14 -40.75
CA PHE A 6 -22.39 24.88 -40.76
C PHE A 6 -21.69 26.20 -40.43
N PRO A 7 -20.66 26.18 -39.57
CA PRO A 7 -19.44 26.87 -39.99
C PRO A 7 -18.19 26.05 -39.68
N LEU A 8 -17.58 25.56 -40.76
CA LEU A 8 -16.14 25.74 -40.97
C LEU A 8 -15.72 27.18 -40.58
N CYS A 9 -14.46 27.31 -40.16
CA CYS A 9 -13.72 28.56 -39.92
C CYS A 9 -13.96 29.28 -38.58
N ARG A 10 -13.17 28.92 -37.57
CA ARG A 10 -12.31 29.94 -36.92
C ARG A 10 -11.07 29.33 -36.28
N LEU A 11 -10.00 29.33 -37.08
CA LEU A 11 -8.61 29.29 -36.64
C LEU A 11 -8.35 30.42 -35.61
N PRO A 12 -7.53 30.17 -34.59
CA PRO A 12 -6.22 30.83 -34.52
C PRO A 12 -5.15 29.79 -34.15
N LEU A 13 -4.22 29.44 -35.03
CA LEU A 13 -2.92 30.11 -35.16
C LEU A 13 -2.52 30.97 -33.95
N VAL A 14 -2.03 30.33 -32.88
CA VAL A 14 -1.10 30.97 -31.95
C VAL A 14 0.14 30.09 -31.85
N LEU A 15 1.16 30.59 -32.53
CA LEU A 15 2.58 30.40 -32.31
C LEU A 15 2.92 30.12 -30.83
N GLY A 16 3.63 29.02 -30.57
CA GLY A 16 4.08 28.69 -29.21
C GLY A 16 5.06 27.54 -29.18
N LEU A 17 6.14 27.67 -29.95
CA LEU A 17 7.33 26.83 -29.85
C LEU A 17 7.99 27.10 -28.48
N THR A 18 7.70 26.29 -27.46
CA THR A 18 8.57 26.19 -26.27
C THR A 18 9.22 24.81 -26.28
N LEU A 19 10.31 24.76 -27.05
CA LEU A 19 11.47 23.93 -26.76
C LEU A 19 11.80 24.07 -25.26
N GLY A 20 11.88 22.95 -24.55
CA GLY A 20 12.18 22.98 -23.12
C GLY A 20 12.24 21.60 -22.50
N LEU A 21 12.91 20.68 -23.19
CA LEU A 21 13.33 19.38 -22.68
C LEU A 21 14.33 19.61 -21.53
N THR A 22 13.88 19.58 -20.27
CA THR A 22 14.79 19.44 -19.12
C THR A 22 14.71 18.02 -18.60
N LEU A 23 15.55 17.17 -19.19
CA LEU A 23 16.09 15.96 -18.57
C LEU A 23 17.17 16.37 -17.56
N ALA A 24 16.98 16.01 -16.30
CA ALA A 24 18.01 15.82 -15.26
C ALA A 24 17.25 15.25 -14.04
N VAL A 25 17.02 13.94 -13.86
CA VAL A 25 17.95 12.84 -13.58
C VAL A 25 19.14 13.23 -12.68
N GLU A 26 18.93 13.06 -11.35
CA GLU A 26 19.81 12.55 -10.25
C GLU A 26 21.28 13.04 -10.13
N PRO A 27 22.04 12.84 -9.02
CA PRO A 27 21.74 12.46 -7.63
C PRO A 27 22.35 13.45 -6.60
N GLY A 28 22.02 13.33 -5.32
CA GLY A 28 22.76 14.04 -4.26
C GLY A 28 22.87 13.23 -2.96
N PRO A 29 24.02 12.60 -2.67
CA PRO A 29 24.29 11.99 -1.38
C PRO A 29 25.10 12.92 -0.46
N ALA A 30 24.92 12.70 0.85
CA ALA A 30 25.82 13.05 1.96
C ALA A 30 25.99 14.57 2.22
N LEU A 31 26.02 15.08 3.45
CA LEU A 31 26.82 14.71 4.63
C LEU A 31 26.09 15.28 5.87
N ALA A 32 25.85 14.47 6.91
CA ALA A 32 26.61 14.52 8.16
C ALA A 32 26.83 15.94 8.72
N GLY A 33 26.01 16.32 9.70
CA GLY A 33 26.18 17.52 10.52
C GLY A 33 25.61 17.27 11.92
N ASN A 34 26.33 16.47 12.69
CA ASN A 34 26.06 16.24 14.12
C ASN A 34 26.68 17.42 14.89
N GLY A 35 25.86 18.38 15.28
CA GLY A 35 26.26 19.49 16.13
C GLY A 35 25.57 19.41 17.48
N PRO A 36 26.29 19.13 18.59
CA PRO A 36 25.80 19.46 19.93
C PRO A 36 26.28 20.89 20.24
N GLY A 37 25.38 21.85 20.00
CA GLY A 37 25.57 23.25 20.36
C GLY A 37 24.35 23.76 21.12
N PHE A 38 23.92 23.05 22.16
CA PHE A 38 22.96 23.61 23.12
C PHE A 38 23.72 24.06 24.35
N GLY A 39 23.70 25.39 24.52
CA GLY A 39 24.39 26.11 25.56
C GLY A 39 23.98 25.71 26.97
N ALA A 40 24.92 25.93 27.86
CA ALA A 40 24.73 25.98 29.29
C ALA A 40 23.57 26.92 29.65
N LEU A 41 22.56 26.35 30.30
CA LEU A 41 21.75 27.08 31.27
C LEU A 41 21.79 26.29 32.57
N LEU A 42 22.45 26.91 33.54
CA LEU A 42 22.47 26.53 34.95
C LEU A 42 21.03 26.49 35.46
N GLY A 43 20.55 25.28 35.70
CA GLY A 43 19.32 25.01 36.42
C GLY A 43 19.46 23.69 37.12
N ALA A 44 19.73 23.73 38.43
CA ALA A 44 19.67 22.58 39.32
C ALA A 44 18.21 22.12 39.45
N GLY A 45 17.69 21.51 38.40
CA GLY A 45 16.43 20.78 38.39
C GLY A 45 16.77 19.30 38.36
N HIS A 46 16.42 18.60 39.43
CA HIS A 46 16.48 17.14 39.52
C HIS A 46 15.55 16.52 38.45
N TRP A 47 16.06 16.33 37.24
CA TRP A 47 15.32 15.73 36.13
C TRP A 47 15.43 14.21 36.24
N VAL A 48 14.41 13.59 36.85
CA VAL A 48 14.20 12.14 36.81
C VAL A 48 13.62 11.79 35.45
N GLY A 49 14.50 11.51 34.48
CA GLY A 49 14.09 10.97 33.19
C GLY A 49 13.49 9.57 33.34
N PRO A 50 12.58 9.15 32.43
CA PRO A 50 12.06 7.79 32.44
C PRO A 50 13.23 6.82 32.22
N LYS A 51 13.49 5.93 33.18
CA LYS A 51 14.44 4.83 33.02
C LYS A 51 14.04 4.03 31.78
N ALA A 52 14.75 4.23 30.67
CA ALA A 52 14.69 3.33 29.54
C ALA A 52 15.15 1.96 30.03
N LYS A 53 14.20 1.04 30.25
CA LYS A 53 14.52 -0.37 30.42
C LYS A 53 15.18 -0.82 29.14
N ALA A 54 16.49 -1.09 29.21
CA ALA A 54 17.21 -1.79 28.17
C ALA A 54 16.42 -3.07 27.83
N GLY A 55 15.86 -3.12 26.62
CA GLY A 55 15.28 -4.33 26.09
C GLY A 55 16.34 -5.43 26.04
N PRO A 56 15.95 -6.71 26.13
CA PRO A 56 16.90 -7.81 26.08
C PRO A 56 17.75 -7.73 24.79
N PRO A 57 19.03 -8.15 24.83
CA PRO A 57 19.86 -8.15 23.63
C PRO A 57 19.15 -8.95 22.55
N ARG A 58 18.97 -8.35 21.37
CA ARG A 58 18.51 -9.05 20.18
C ARG A 58 19.46 -10.23 19.97
N ARG A 59 18.96 -11.44 20.22
CA ARG A 59 19.68 -12.69 20.00
C ARG A 59 20.06 -12.70 18.52
N LEU A 60 21.32 -12.39 18.21
CA LEU A 60 21.90 -12.60 16.89
C LEU A 60 21.54 -14.03 16.50
N ALA A 61 20.85 -14.16 15.37
CA ALA A 61 20.42 -15.44 14.84
C ALA A 61 21.63 -16.38 14.84
N GLN A 62 21.62 -17.33 15.78
CA GLN A 62 22.58 -18.42 15.79
C GLN A 62 22.45 -19.08 14.42
N GLY A 63 23.57 -19.17 13.70
CA GLY A 63 23.63 -19.68 12.34
C GLY A 63 22.81 -20.97 12.26
N ARG A 64 21.84 -21.00 11.35
CA ARG A 64 21.07 -22.22 11.09
C ARG A 64 22.09 -23.32 10.77
N PRO A 65 22.06 -24.47 11.47
CA PRO A 65 22.95 -25.57 11.11
C PRO A 65 22.69 -25.92 9.64
N ALA A 66 23.77 -26.12 8.88
CA ALA A 66 23.70 -26.61 7.52
C ALA A 66 22.94 -27.94 7.54
N LEU A 67 21.81 -28.00 6.83
CA LEU A 67 21.02 -29.20 6.70
C LEU A 67 21.90 -30.29 6.06
N PRO A 68 21.97 -31.52 6.59
CA PRO A 68 22.74 -32.58 5.96
C PRO A 68 22.24 -32.82 4.53
N PRO A 69 23.13 -33.19 3.59
CA PRO A 69 22.70 -33.55 2.24
C PRO A 69 21.73 -34.74 2.32
N PRO A 70 20.64 -34.74 1.52
CA PRO A 70 19.70 -35.85 1.52
C PRO A 70 20.39 -37.15 1.10
N PRO A 71 19.97 -38.31 1.63
CA PRO A 71 20.56 -39.59 1.27
C PRO A 71 20.32 -39.91 -0.22
N PRO A 72 21.31 -40.54 -0.91
CA PRO A 72 21.12 -40.98 -2.28
C PRO A 72 20.01 -42.03 -2.32
N GLY A 73 18.99 -41.81 -3.14
CA GLY A 73 17.83 -42.70 -3.25
C GLY A 73 16.58 -42.25 -2.47
N ALA A 74 16.57 -41.04 -1.90
CA ALA A 74 15.32 -40.34 -1.56
C ALA A 74 14.60 -39.93 -2.86
N ALA A 75 14.12 -40.94 -3.58
CA ALA A 75 13.24 -40.78 -4.72
C ALA A 75 12.07 -39.92 -4.27
N LEU A 76 11.82 -38.88 -5.07
CA LEU A 76 10.61 -38.09 -5.08
C LEU A 76 9.42 -39.05 -5.27
N ARG A 77 8.94 -39.66 -4.18
CA ARG A 77 7.57 -40.17 -4.12
C ARG A 77 6.72 -38.95 -4.41
N GLY A 78 6.08 -38.98 -5.58
CA GLY A 78 5.45 -37.85 -6.23
C GLY A 78 4.84 -36.90 -5.22
N ALA A 79 5.36 -35.67 -5.19
CA ALA A 79 4.55 -34.57 -4.72
C ALA A 79 3.22 -34.68 -5.46
N PRO A 80 2.06 -34.62 -4.78
CA PRO A 80 0.81 -34.46 -5.51
C PRO A 80 1.02 -33.25 -6.42
N GLY A 81 0.88 -33.46 -7.74
CA GLY A 81 0.78 -32.33 -8.66
C GLY A 81 -0.29 -31.36 -8.13
N PRO A 82 -0.17 -30.05 -8.40
CA PRO A 82 -1.12 -29.07 -7.89
C PRO A 82 -2.54 -29.58 -8.17
N VAL A 83 -3.24 -29.91 -7.10
CA VAL A 83 -4.62 -30.39 -7.16
C VAL A 83 -5.44 -29.22 -7.71
N PRO A 84 -6.04 -29.31 -8.91
CA PRO A 84 -6.90 -28.26 -9.42
C PRO A 84 -8.19 -28.29 -8.59
N GLY A 85 -8.20 -27.55 -7.47
CA GLY A 85 -9.37 -27.47 -6.59
C GLY A 85 -9.15 -27.17 -5.11
N SER A 86 -7.91 -27.04 -4.60
CA SER A 86 -7.72 -26.71 -3.17
C SER A 86 -6.70 -25.62 -2.85
N GLU A 87 -6.29 -24.82 -3.84
CA GLU A 87 -5.46 -23.61 -3.63
C GLU A 87 -6.30 -22.32 -3.53
N THR A 88 -7.62 -22.41 -3.72
CA THR A 88 -8.57 -21.29 -3.81
C THR A 88 -8.99 -20.71 -2.45
N GLY A 89 -8.05 -20.58 -1.52
CA GLY A 89 -8.34 -20.11 -0.15
C GLY A 89 -7.25 -19.25 0.50
N ARG A 90 -6.26 -18.81 -0.27
CA ARG A 90 -5.29 -17.80 0.18
C ARG A 90 -5.53 -16.51 -0.60
N PRO A 91 -5.52 -15.33 0.05
CA PRO A 91 -5.56 -14.05 -0.65
C PRO A 91 -4.31 -13.79 -1.51
N ASP A 92 -3.41 -14.77 -1.62
CA ASP A 92 -2.21 -14.79 -2.46
C ASP A 92 -2.50 -15.22 -3.94
N GLY A 93 -3.77 -15.45 -4.31
CA GLY A 93 -4.19 -15.72 -5.69
C GLY A 93 -4.03 -14.51 -6.64
N PRO A 94 -4.41 -14.62 -7.94
CA PRO A 94 -4.17 -13.59 -8.97
C PRO A 94 -4.93 -12.26 -8.76
N GLY A 95 -5.70 -12.13 -7.68
CA GLY A 95 -6.33 -10.90 -7.28
C GLY A 95 -6.49 -10.85 -5.78
N CYS A 96 -5.89 -9.84 -5.16
CA CYS A 96 -6.07 -9.57 -3.75
C CYS A 96 -6.92 -8.32 -3.57
N PHE A 97 -7.90 -8.44 -2.69
CA PHE A 97 -8.88 -7.41 -2.46
C PHE A 97 -9.05 -7.18 -0.98
N ALA A 98 -9.33 -5.93 -0.62
CA ALA A 98 -9.72 -5.57 0.72
C ALA A 98 -11.05 -4.86 0.68
N ASP A 99 -11.97 -5.29 1.54
CA ASP A 99 -13.17 -4.57 1.81
C ASP A 99 -12.99 -3.64 3.00
N TYR A 100 -13.56 -2.45 2.88
CA TYR A 100 -13.33 -1.39 3.84
C TYR A 100 -14.56 -0.51 4.01
N LYS A 101 -14.57 0.20 5.13
CA LYS A 101 -15.52 1.28 5.41
C LYS A 101 -14.75 2.59 5.50
N ALA A 102 -15.30 3.63 4.88
CA ALA A 102 -14.72 4.96 4.92
C ALA A 102 -15.78 6.03 5.16
N LYS A 103 -15.33 7.17 5.68
CA LYS A 103 -16.17 8.34 5.96
C LYS A 103 -15.61 9.62 5.37
N LYS A 104 -16.48 10.55 5.02
CA LYS A 104 -16.16 11.95 4.69
C LYS A 104 -17.01 12.81 5.62
N ASP A 105 -16.47 13.80 6.33
CA ASP A 105 -17.24 14.47 7.40
C ASP A 105 -18.02 15.72 6.94
N ARG A 106 -17.70 16.32 5.78
CA ARG A 106 -18.33 17.58 5.33
C ARG A 106 -18.68 17.55 3.83
N PRO A 107 -19.91 17.17 3.43
CA PRO A 107 -21.00 16.60 4.25
C PRO A 107 -20.66 15.20 4.78
N LEU A 108 -21.31 14.78 5.88
CA LEU A 108 -21.10 13.46 6.45
C LEU A 108 -21.60 12.38 5.49
N ARG A 109 -20.67 11.59 4.93
CA ARG A 109 -20.95 10.47 4.03
C ARG A 109 -20.21 9.25 4.54
N LEU A 110 -20.90 8.11 4.57
CA LEU A 110 -20.31 6.81 4.81
C LEU A 110 -20.40 6.00 3.53
N HIS A 111 -19.38 5.20 3.25
CA HIS A 111 -19.49 4.21 2.20
C HIS A 111 -18.70 2.95 2.53
N TYR A 112 -19.20 1.85 1.95
CA TYR A 112 -18.49 0.59 1.83
C TYR A 112 -17.86 0.54 0.43
N GLY A 113 -16.70 -0.11 0.33
CA GLY A 113 -16.01 -0.27 -0.93
C GLY A 113 -15.11 -1.50 -0.90
N VAL A 114 -14.75 -1.94 -2.09
CA VAL A 114 -13.75 -2.99 -2.30
C VAL A 114 -12.65 -2.39 -3.16
N MET A 115 -11.41 -2.55 -2.74
CA MET A 115 -10.23 -2.06 -3.45
C MET A 115 -9.30 -3.22 -3.77
N ARG A 116 -8.68 -3.18 -4.96
CA ARG A 116 -7.60 -4.09 -5.29
C ARG A 116 -6.31 -3.66 -4.61
N LEU A 117 -5.68 -4.62 -3.93
CA LEU A 117 -4.38 -4.47 -3.30
C LEU A 117 -3.28 -5.13 -4.14
N GLU A 118 -2.08 -4.63 -3.95
CA GLU A 118 -0.87 -5.25 -4.47
C GLU A 118 -0.64 -6.62 -3.76
N PRO A 119 -0.27 -7.69 -4.49
CA PRO A 119 -0.09 -9.04 -3.92
C PRO A 119 0.71 -9.14 -2.59
N PRO A 120 1.82 -8.40 -2.38
CA PRO A 120 2.56 -8.49 -1.10
C PRO A 120 1.79 -7.97 0.12
N LEU A 121 0.71 -7.21 -0.07
CA LEU A 121 -0.09 -6.63 1.03
C LEU A 121 -1.12 -7.60 1.61
N CYS A 122 -1.23 -8.78 1.03
CA CYS A 122 -2.34 -9.72 1.22
C CYS A 122 -2.01 -10.84 2.20
N GLY A 123 -0.72 -11.02 2.47
CA GLY A 123 -0.23 -11.98 3.44
C GLY A 123 -0.62 -11.62 4.89
N PRO A 124 -0.43 -12.55 5.84
CA PRO A 124 -0.81 -12.40 7.24
C PRO A 124 -0.22 -11.16 7.94
N GLY A 125 0.95 -10.69 7.48
CA GLY A 125 1.61 -9.48 7.99
C GLY A 125 1.32 -8.21 7.18
N GLY A 126 0.60 -8.32 6.06
CA GLY A 126 0.38 -7.22 5.10
C GLY A 126 -0.73 -6.25 5.50
N ARG A 127 -1.61 -6.62 6.44
CA ARG A 127 -2.78 -5.81 6.84
C ARG A 127 -2.45 -4.37 7.26
N PRO A 128 -1.38 -4.08 8.03
CA PRO A 128 -1.01 -2.70 8.37
C PRO A 128 -0.59 -1.90 7.12
N ALA A 129 0.18 -2.51 6.22
CA ALA A 129 0.62 -1.89 4.98
C ALA A 129 -0.56 -1.68 4.01
N ALA A 130 -1.47 -2.66 3.91
CA ALA A 130 -2.73 -2.54 3.19
C ALA A 130 -3.56 -1.36 3.71
N ARG A 131 -3.70 -1.22 5.04
CA ARG A 131 -4.43 -0.09 5.65
C ARG A 131 -3.84 1.26 5.26
N ALA A 132 -2.52 1.40 5.34
CA ALA A 132 -1.84 2.62 4.94
C ALA A 132 -2.07 2.92 3.45
N ARG A 133 -1.99 1.90 2.60
CA ARG A 133 -2.17 2.05 1.15
C ARG A 133 -3.60 2.45 0.78
N VAL A 134 -4.60 1.77 1.35
CA VAL A 134 -6.02 2.08 1.15
C VAL A 134 -6.33 3.49 1.64
N ALA A 135 -5.86 3.85 2.84
CA ALA A 135 -6.07 5.19 3.40
C ALA A 135 -5.46 6.28 2.50
N ALA A 136 -4.26 6.07 1.97
CA ALA A 136 -3.60 7.03 1.10
C ALA A 136 -4.33 7.23 -0.23
N ARG A 137 -4.93 6.17 -0.81
CA ARG A 137 -5.72 6.30 -2.04
C ARG A 137 -7.04 7.02 -1.77
N LEU A 138 -7.76 6.64 -0.71
CA LEU A 138 -9.02 7.27 -0.30
C LEU A 138 -8.87 8.75 0.07
N ALA A 139 -7.76 9.11 0.70
CA ALA A 139 -7.48 10.48 1.11
C ALA A 139 -7.44 11.46 -0.07
N ARG A 140 -7.09 11.00 -1.29
CA ARG A 140 -7.05 11.83 -2.50
C ARG A 140 -8.42 12.43 -2.83
N ASP A 141 -9.49 11.71 -2.53
CA ASP A 141 -10.88 12.12 -2.78
C ASP A 141 -11.58 12.65 -1.51
N GLY A 142 -10.81 12.84 -0.43
CA GLY A 142 -11.29 13.33 0.86
C GLY A 142 -12.05 12.28 1.68
N TRP A 143 -11.86 10.99 1.39
CA TRP A 143 -12.36 9.90 2.20
C TRP A 143 -11.35 9.51 3.27
N ARG A 144 -11.83 9.27 4.50
CA ARG A 144 -11.05 8.76 5.62
C ARG A 144 -11.41 7.31 5.87
N LEU A 145 -10.40 6.44 5.78
CA LEU A 145 -10.54 5.03 6.11
C LEU A 145 -10.92 4.86 7.59
N LEU A 146 -12.03 4.18 7.86
CA LEU A 146 -12.43 3.79 9.21
C LEU A 146 -11.77 2.48 9.59
N THR A 147 -12.05 1.45 8.80
CA THR A 147 -11.56 0.10 9.06
C THR A 147 -11.50 -0.71 7.77
N ILE A 148 -10.56 -1.66 7.73
CA ILE A 148 -10.58 -2.79 6.79
C ILE A 148 -11.36 -3.88 7.50
N LEU A 149 -12.36 -4.47 6.83
CA LEU A 149 -13.11 -5.58 7.40
C LEU A 149 -12.28 -6.86 7.21
N SER A 150 -12.03 -7.23 5.96
CA SER A 150 -11.31 -8.42 5.56
C SER A 150 -10.40 -8.17 4.34
N ILE A 151 -9.46 -9.10 4.16
CA ILE A 151 -8.63 -9.19 2.95
C ILE A 151 -8.91 -10.58 2.38
N PHE A 152 -9.27 -10.65 1.10
CA PHE A 152 -9.77 -11.86 0.46
C PHE A 152 -9.27 -11.94 -0.99
N GLY A 153 -9.39 -13.12 -1.58
CA GLY A 153 -9.01 -13.39 -2.96
C GLY A 153 -10.11 -13.08 -3.97
N THR A 154 -10.00 -13.63 -5.18
CA THR A 154 -10.99 -13.44 -6.25
C THR A 154 -12.35 -14.07 -5.93
N GLU A 155 -12.40 -15.07 -5.07
CA GLU A 155 -13.59 -15.84 -4.71
C GLU A 155 -14.68 -15.00 -4.01
N GLY A 156 -14.28 -14.07 -3.13
CA GLY A 156 -15.23 -13.24 -2.36
C GLY A 156 -15.61 -11.93 -3.04
N LEU A 157 -15.14 -11.70 -4.27
CA LEU A 157 -15.23 -10.41 -4.93
C LEU A 157 -16.63 -10.13 -5.48
N GLU A 158 -17.23 -11.09 -6.17
CA GLU A 158 -18.57 -10.90 -6.78
C GLU A 158 -19.66 -10.74 -5.72
N GLU A 159 -19.59 -11.48 -4.62
CA GLU A 159 -20.54 -11.36 -3.49
C GLU A 159 -20.59 -9.94 -2.89
N ARG A 160 -19.49 -9.18 -3.01
CA ARG A 160 -19.36 -7.83 -2.45
C ARG A 160 -19.65 -6.73 -3.47
N ARG A 161 -19.93 -7.09 -4.73
CA ARG A 161 -20.17 -6.14 -5.83
C ARG A 161 -21.37 -5.24 -5.54
N ASP A 162 -22.51 -5.83 -5.24
CA ASP A 162 -23.75 -5.06 -5.01
C ASP A 162 -23.66 -4.20 -3.75
N SER A 163 -22.99 -4.72 -2.71
CA SER A 163 -22.75 -3.97 -1.47
C SER A 163 -21.85 -2.75 -1.68
N ALA A 164 -20.83 -2.86 -2.54
CA ALA A 164 -19.90 -1.78 -2.84
C ALA A 164 -20.44 -0.79 -3.88
N GLY A 165 -21.34 -1.23 -4.77
CA GLY A 165 -21.98 -0.42 -5.80
C GLY A 165 -20.96 0.39 -6.60
N THR A 166 -21.12 1.71 -6.62
CA THR A 166 -20.23 2.64 -7.37
C THR A 166 -18.78 2.69 -6.85
N TYR A 167 -18.50 2.14 -5.66
CA TYR A 167 -17.16 2.11 -5.08
C TYR A 167 -16.48 0.74 -5.21
N TYR A 168 -17.07 -0.16 -5.98
CA TYR A 168 -16.47 -1.44 -6.32
C TYR A 168 -15.26 -1.23 -7.25
N LEU A 169 -14.06 -1.56 -6.76
CA LEU A 169 -12.78 -1.49 -7.46
C LEU A 169 -12.44 -0.12 -8.08
N ARG A 170 -13.02 0.96 -7.54
CA ARG A 170 -12.84 2.32 -8.07
C ARG A 170 -11.50 2.95 -7.69
N TYR A 171 -10.98 2.60 -6.51
CA TYR A 171 -9.75 3.15 -5.93
C TYR A 171 -8.68 2.06 -5.86
#